data_AF-C1C3Z0-F1
#
_entry.id   AF-C1C3Z0-F1
#
_cell.length_a   1.000
_cell.length_b   1.000
_cell.length_c   1.000
_cell.angle_alpha   90.00
_cell.angle_beta   90.00
_cell.angle_gamma   90.00
#
_symmetry.space_group_name_H-M   'P 1'
#
loop_
_entity.id
_entity.type
_entity.pdbx_description
1 polymer ?
#
loop_
_entity_poly.entity_id
_entity_poly.type
_entity_poly.pdbx_seq_one_letter_code
_entity_poly.pdbx_strand_id
1 'polypeptide(L)'
;MEEQKENRPIEPGHVDEADLAWTFWKNVDLGGGVKPNRLDGQEDSANHSAKSCVSDFSDPVYKEIAIANGCVNRMSKDELRTKLAELKLETRGVKDVLRKRLKNYYKKQKLTHILSKDSSETDAYYDYICIIDFEATCEGGNATDYVHEIIEFPIVLLNTRTLEIEDTFQRYVKPEIKPQLSEFCINLTGITQDIIDQADTFPVVLQSVVDWMRQKELGTKYKYAILTDGSWDMSKFLNMQCRVSRIKYPRFAKKWINIRKCYGNFYKVPRNQTKLTVMLEKLGMSYIGRLHSGLDDSKNIARIAIHMLQDGCELRVNERMHTGQLMTVSSSLPFEGAAIPQNPQLKN
;
A
#
# COMPACT_ATOMS: atom_id res chain seq x y z
N MET A 1 -16.38 -0.41 73.03
CA MET A 1 -16.74 0.86 72.39
C MET A 1 -16.19 0.80 70.98
N GLU A 2 -16.77 0.07 70.02
CA GLU A 2 -18.18 -0.03 69.60
C GLU A 2 -18.86 1.31 69.33
N GLU A 3 -19.54 1.33 68.17
CA GLU A 3 -20.38 2.36 67.52
C GLU A 3 -19.66 3.37 66.60
N GLN A 4 -20.11 3.67 65.37
CA GLN A 4 -21.30 3.26 64.61
C GLN A 4 -21.05 3.52 63.11
N LYS A 5 -21.61 2.66 62.25
CA LYS A 5 -21.71 2.82 60.79
C LYS A 5 -22.86 3.76 60.45
N GLU A 6 -22.66 4.68 59.51
CA GLU A 6 -23.76 5.41 58.88
C GLU A 6 -23.76 5.17 57.35
N ASN A 7 -24.87 4.61 56.90
CA ASN A 7 -25.21 4.30 55.50
C ASN A 7 -25.41 5.59 54.70
N ARG A 8 -24.81 5.68 53.51
CA ARG A 8 -25.15 6.69 52.50
C ARG A 8 -25.77 5.98 51.28
N PRO A 9 -26.84 6.53 50.65
CA PRO A 9 -27.54 5.83 49.56
C PRO A 9 -26.65 5.72 48.32
N ILE A 10 -26.72 4.57 47.66
CA ILE A 10 -26.14 4.32 46.34
C ILE A 10 -27.07 4.99 45.32
N GLU A 11 -26.60 6.05 44.67
CA GLU A 11 -27.30 6.60 43.50
C GLU A 11 -27.26 5.60 42.34
N PRO A 12 -28.37 5.44 41.57
CA PRO A 12 -28.40 4.54 40.45
C PRO A 12 -27.45 5.00 39.35
N GLY A 13 -26.68 4.04 38.84
CA GLY A 13 -25.57 4.23 37.91
C GLY A 13 -25.91 5.10 36.71
N HIS A 14 -24.96 6.00 36.40
CA HIS A 14 -24.91 6.74 35.16
C HIS A 14 -24.76 5.73 34.01
N VAL A 15 -25.83 5.53 33.26
CA VAL A 15 -25.79 4.77 32.01
C VAL A 15 -25.14 5.67 30.97
N ASP A 16 -23.97 5.27 30.47
CA ASP A 16 -23.24 6.01 29.45
C ASP A 16 -24.12 6.15 28.19
N GLU A 17 -24.41 7.38 27.75
CA GLU A 17 -25.18 7.65 26.53
C GLU A 17 -24.53 6.99 25.28
N ALA A 18 -23.22 6.71 25.35
CA ALA A 18 -22.51 5.94 24.32
C ALA A 18 -22.97 4.48 24.23
N ASP A 19 -23.34 3.85 25.36
CA ASP A 19 -23.82 2.47 25.41
C ASP A 19 -25.26 2.36 24.92
N LEU A 20 -26.13 3.33 25.26
CA LEU A 20 -27.52 3.37 24.78
C LEU A 20 -27.61 3.54 23.26
N ALA A 21 -26.79 4.44 22.70
CA ALA A 21 -26.66 4.58 21.25
C ALA A 21 -26.23 3.25 20.62
N TRP A 22 -25.29 2.52 21.23
CA TRP A 22 -24.74 1.27 20.69
C TRP A 22 -25.73 0.09 20.72
N THR A 23 -26.52 -0.06 21.80
CA THR A 23 -27.60 -1.07 21.85
C THR A 23 -28.67 -0.84 20.78
N PHE A 24 -28.96 0.42 20.44
CA PHE A 24 -29.85 0.75 19.32
C PHE A 24 -29.27 0.29 17.98
N TRP A 25 -27.95 0.38 17.78
CA TRP A 25 -27.27 -0.04 16.53
C TRP A 25 -27.20 -1.56 16.31
N LYS A 26 -27.22 -2.39 17.37
CA LYS A 26 -27.22 -3.86 17.22
C LYS A 26 -28.57 -4.42 16.77
N ASN A 27 -29.67 -3.70 16.98
CA ASN A 27 -31.03 -4.23 16.86
C ASN A 27 -31.80 -3.76 15.62
N VAL A 28 -31.15 -3.04 14.69
CA VAL A 28 -31.78 -2.68 13.40
C VAL A 28 -31.59 -3.83 12.41
N ASP A 29 -32.38 -4.88 12.60
CA ASP A 29 -32.60 -5.94 11.62
C ASP A 29 -34.07 -5.82 11.18
N LEU A 30 -34.31 -5.23 10.01
CA LEU A 30 -35.67 -5.06 9.47
C LEU A 30 -35.79 -5.88 8.19
N GLY A 31 -36.36 -7.06 8.36
CA GLY A 31 -36.74 -7.97 7.28
C GLY A 31 -37.69 -7.29 6.28
N GLY A 32 -37.31 -7.31 5.01
CA GLY A 32 -38.14 -6.91 3.89
C GLY A 32 -38.75 -8.13 3.20
N GLY A 33 -40.04 -8.35 3.43
CA GLY A 33 -40.84 -9.34 2.69
C GLY A 33 -40.98 -8.94 1.22
N VAL A 34 -40.67 -9.87 0.33
CA VAL A 34 -40.82 -9.72 -1.12
C VAL A 34 -42.28 -9.96 -1.52
N LYS A 35 -42.89 -9.03 -2.27
CA LYS A 35 -44.04 -9.30 -3.14
C LYS A 35 -43.60 -9.16 -4.59
N PRO A 36 -43.95 -10.10 -5.48
CA PRO A 36 -43.53 -10.06 -6.87
C PRO A 36 -44.48 -9.16 -7.67
N ASN A 37 -43.95 -8.36 -8.60
CA ASN A 37 -44.75 -7.83 -9.68
C ASN A 37 -44.07 -8.01 -11.04
N ARG A 38 -44.96 -8.29 -11.99
CA ARG A 38 -44.83 -8.82 -13.35
C ARG A 38 -43.80 -8.15 -14.25
N LEU A 39 -43.25 -9.02 -15.10
CA LEU A 39 -42.64 -8.74 -16.41
C LEU A 39 -43.68 -8.14 -17.36
N ASP A 40 -43.30 -7.09 -18.08
CA ASP A 40 -43.70 -6.86 -19.47
C ASP A 40 -42.54 -6.15 -20.17
N GLY A 41 -42.17 -6.64 -21.35
CA GLY A 41 -41.02 -6.19 -22.12
C GLY A 41 -41.36 -5.15 -23.18
N GLN A 42 -40.35 -4.40 -23.60
CA GLN A 42 -40.20 -3.95 -24.97
C GLN A 42 -38.74 -3.54 -25.22
N GLU A 43 -38.15 -4.16 -26.24
CA GLU A 43 -36.86 -3.80 -26.83
C GLU A 43 -36.96 -2.42 -27.48
N ASP A 44 -35.95 -1.59 -27.28
CA ASP A 44 -35.58 -0.59 -28.29
C ASP A 44 -34.09 -0.24 -28.21
N SER A 45 -33.47 -0.27 -29.37
CA SER A 45 -32.06 0.00 -29.66
C SER A 45 -31.74 1.50 -29.58
N ALA A 46 -30.62 1.87 -28.92
CA ALA A 46 -29.62 2.83 -29.45
C ALA A 46 -28.59 3.31 -28.39
N ASN A 47 -27.36 3.49 -28.87
CA ASN A 47 -26.27 4.34 -28.37
C ASN A 47 -25.53 3.95 -27.08
N HIS A 48 -24.40 3.26 -27.28
CA HIS A 48 -23.28 3.20 -26.35
C HIS A 48 -22.59 4.57 -26.20
N SER A 49 -23.13 5.40 -25.31
CA SER A 49 -22.38 6.48 -24.67
C SER A 49 -21.62 5.91 -23.48
N ALA A 50 -20.31 6.12 -23.44
CA ALA A 50 -19.43 5.73 -22.35
C ALA A 50 -19.87 6.42 -21.04
N LYS A 51 -20.64 5.71 -20.21
CA LYS A 51 -20.94 6.13 -18.85
C LYS A 51 -19.66 6.07 -18.03
N SER A 52 -19.21 7.23 -17.57
CA SER A 52 -18.23 7.31 -16.49
C SER A 52 -18.79 6.60 -15.26
N CYS A 53 -17.99 5.73 -14.65
CA CYS A 53 -18.32 5.12 -13.36
C CYS A 53 -18.20 6.20 -12.28
N VAL A 54 -19.23 7.03 -12.14
CA VAL A 54 -19.45 7.84 -10.94
C VAL A 54 -20.13 6.91 -9.95
N SER A 55 -19.43 6.56 -8.86
CA SER A 55 -20.05 5.84 -7.76
C SER A 55 -21.22 6.67 -7.23
N ASP A 56 -22.42 6.11 -7.37
CA ASP A 56 -23.64 6.79 -6.95
C ASP A 56 -23.70 6.80 -5.41
N PHE A 57 -23.26 7.91 -4.82
CA PHE A 57 -23.29 8.13 -3.36
C PHE A 57 -24.69 8.48 -2.83
N SER A 58 -25.74 8.37 -3.66
CA SER A 58 -27.11 8.66 -3.25
C SER A 58 -27.74 7.59 -2.35
N ASP A 59 -27.13 6.40 -2.27
CA ASP A 59 -27.64 5.29 -1.45
C ASP A 59 -27.69 5.66 0.05
N PRO A 60 -28.81 5.39 0.76
CA PRO A 60 -28.97 5.64 2.20
C PRO A 60 -27.83 5.07 3.07
N VAL A 61 -27.20 3.97 2.66
CA VAL A 61 -26.07 3.36 3.37
C VAL A 61 -24.94 4.36 3.62
N TYR A 62 -24.72 5.32 2.71
CA TYR A 62 -23.65 6.31 2.84
C TYR A 62 -23.94 7.33 3.94
N LYS A 63 -25.22 7.64 4.22
CA LYS A 63 -25.60 8.46 5.37
C LYS A 63 -25.27 7.75 6.68
N GLU A 64 -25.55 6.44 6.76
CA GLU A 64 -25.20 5.64 7.93
C GLU A 64 -23.69 5.54 8.15
N ILE A 65 -22.93 5.35 7.07
CA ILE A 65 -21.46 5.37 7.11
C ILE A 65 -20.95 6.73 7.61
N ALA A 66 -21.56 7.84 7.17
CA ALA A 66 -21.19 9.18 7.62
C ALA A 66 -21.45 9.37 9.13
N ILE A 67 -22.59 8.90 9.64
CA ILE A 67 -22.92 8.95 11.07
C ILE A 67 -21.92 8.11 11.87
N ALA A 68 -21.65 6.87 11.46
CA ALA A 68 -20.66 5.99 12.10
C ALA A 68 -19.26 6.63 12.11
N ASN A 69 -18.85 7.24 11.00
CA ASN A 69 -17.59 8.00 10.92
C ASN A 69 -17.54 9.17 11.92
N GLY A 70 -18.67 9.85 12.13
CA GLY A 70 -18.83 10.90 13.13
C GLY A 70 -18.64 10.40 14.56
N CYS A 71 -19.22 9.25 14.91
CA CYS A 71 -19.01 8.60 16.20
C CYS A 71 -17.54 8.25 16.41
N VAL A 72 -16.93 7.56 15.44
CA VAL A 72 -15.52 7.15 15.49
C VAL A 72 -14.56 8.35 15.58
N ASN A 73 -14.93 9.51 15.03
CA ASN A 73 -14.13 10.74 15.18
C ASN A 73 -14.03 11.24 16.62
N ARG A 74 -15.12 11.09 17.40
CA ARG A 74 -15.23 11.57 18.79
C ARG A 74 -14.55 10.65 19.80
N MET A 75 -14.26 9.41 19.43
CA MET A 75 -13.69 8.43 20.35
C MET A 75 -12.29 8.83 20.85
N SER A 76 -12.01 8.51 22.12
CA SER A 76 -10.68 8.54 22.72
C SER A 76 -9.77 7.45 22.13
N LYS A 77 -8.46 7.51 22.38
CA LYS A 77 -7.54 6.48 21.88
C LYS A 77 -7.82 5.12 22.51
N ASP A 78 -8.19 5.09 23.78
CA ASP A 78 -8.43 3.85 24.51
C ASP A 78 -9.79 3.25 24.14
N GLU A 79 -10.83 4.07 23.94
CA GLU A 79 -12.10 3.59 23.36
C GLU A 79 -11.91 2.96 21.98
N LEU A 80 -11.11 3.58 21.10
CA LEU A 80 -10.79 3.02 19.80
C LEU A 80 -10.10 1.65 19.93
N ARG A 81 -9.14 1.51 20.86
CA ARG A 81 -8.46 0.24 21.12
C ARG A 81 -9.42 -0.82 21.64
N THR A 82 -10.28 -0.47 22.60
CA THR A 82 -11.29 -1.37 23.16
C THR A 82 -12.22 -1.87 22.07
N LYS A 83 -12.75 -0.97 21.22
CA LYS A 83 -13.61 -1.39 20.10
C LYS A 83 -12.90 -2.22 19.04
N LEU A 84 -11.66 -1.90 18.70
CA LEU A 84 -10.87 -2.74 17.79
C LEU A 84 -10.61 -4.13 18.38
N ALA A 85 -10.31 -4.21 19.69
CA ALA A 85 -10.11 -5.48 20.38
C ALA A 85 -11.38 -6.34 20.43
N GLU A 86 -12.55 -5.73 20.72
CA GLU A 86 -13.86 -6.40 20.67
C GLU A 86 -14.12 -7.02 19.28
N LEU A 87 -13.69 -6.32 18.22
CA LEU A 87 -13.83 -6.75 16.83
C LEU A 87 -12.71 -7.70 16.35
N LYS A 88 -11.79 -8.09 17.24
CA LYS A 88 -10.60 -8.92 16.93
C LYS A 88 -9.72 -8.31 15.83
N LEU A 89 -9.65 -6.98 15.79
CA LEU A 89 -8.78 -6.23 14.89
C LEU A 89 -7.50 -5.81 15.62
N GLU A 90 -6.44 -5.53 14.86
CA GLU A 90 -5.19 -4.99 15.37
C GLU A 90 -5.42 -3.68 16.17
N THR A 91 -4.80 -3.56 17.34
CA THR A 91 -4.99 -2.43 18.27
C THR A 91 -3.74 -1.54 18.39
N ARG A 92 -2.64 -1.90 17.70
CA ARG A 92 -1.42 -1.10 17.60
C ARG A 92 -1.57 0.09 16.65
N GLY A 93 -0.78 1.11 16.96
CA GLY A 93 -0.66 2.34 16.18
C GLY A 93 -1.11 3.61 16.93
N VAL A 94 -0.94 4.74 16.25
CA VAL A 94 -1.39 6.07 16.72
C VAL A 94 -2.90 6.25 16.53
N LYS A 95 -3.49 7.26 17.20
CA LYS A 95 -4.95 7.49 17.21
C LYS A 95 -5.56 7.54 15.80
N ASP A 96 -4.89 8.21 14.85
CA ASP A 96 -5.40 8.34 13.48
C ASP A 96 -5.42 7.01 12.71
N VAL A 97 -4.44 6.13 12.95
CA VAL A 97 -4.39 4.78 12.39
C VAL A 97 -5.56 3.95 12.91
N LEU A 98 -5.76 3.94 14.24
CA LEU A 98 -6.87 3.21 14.87
C LEU A 98 -8.24 3.71 14.37
N ARG A 99 -8.40 5.04 14.29
CA ARG A 99 -9.60 5.68 13.76
C ARG A 99 -9.85 5.24 12.31
N LYS A 100 -8.82 5.26 11.47
CA LYS A 100 -8.94 4.90 10.05
C LYS A 100 -9.33 3.41 9.88
N ARG A 101 -8.69 2.52 10.64
CA ARG A 101 -9.01 1.08 10.69
C ARG A 101 -10.48 0.85 11.05
N LEU A 102 -10.96 1.44 12.14
CA LEU A 102 -12.33 1.25 12.61
C LEU A 102 -13.37 1.80 11.62
N LYS A 103 -13.13 2.97 11.04
CA LYS A 103 -14.01 3.53 9.99
C LYS A 103 -14.12 2.62 8.77
N ASN A 104 -12.98 2.10 8.31
CA ASN A 104 -12.94 1.23 7.15
C ASN A 104 -13.59 -0.13 7.43
N TYR A 105 -13.45 -0.67 8.65
CA TYR A 105 -14.17 -1.87 9.07
C TYR A 105 -15.69 -1.67 8.95
N TYR A 106 -16.25 -0.62 9.52
CA TYR A 106 -17.69 -0.35 9.43
C TYR A 106 -18.14 -0.06 7.99
N LYS A 107 -17.35 0.67 7.21
CA LYS A 107 -17.61 0.89 5.79
C LYS A 107 -17.70 -0.46 5.06
N LYS A 108 -16.75 -1.37 5.28
CA LYS A 108 -16.73 -2.69 4.64
C LYS A 108 -17.96 -3.51 5.02
N GLN A 109 -18.30 -3.57 6.32
CA GLN A 109 -19.48 -4.30 6.79
C GLN A 109 -20.77 -3.81 6.12
N LYS A 110 -20.98 -2.48 6.05
CA LYS A 110 -22.19 -1.90 5.45
C LYS A 110 -22.27 -2.05 3.93
N LEU A 111 -21.12 -2.03 3.23
CA LEU A 111 -21.09 -2.13 1.77
C LEU A 111 -21.03 -3.58 1.24
N THR A 112 -20.84 -4.57 2.11
CA THR A 112 -20.67 -5.98 1.69
C THR A 112 -21.88 -6.49 0.91
N HIS A 113 -23.10 -6.05 1.24
CA HIS A 113 -24.34 -6.44 0.54
C HIS A 113 -24.58 -5.72 -0.79
N ILE A 114 -23.91 -4.58 -1.04
CA ILE A 114 -24.13 -3.75 -2.24
C ILE A 114 -23.09 -4.10 -3.31
N LEU A 115 -21.86 -4.40 -2.90
CA LEU A 115 -20.73 -4.66 -3.80
C LEU A 115 -20.78 -6.05 -4.47
N SER A 116 -21.72 -6.92 -4.11
CA SER A 116 -21.87 -8.25 -4.73
C SER A 116 -22.59 -8.23 -6.08
N LYS A 117 -23.00 -7.06 -6.60
CA LYS A 117 -23.90 -6.95 -7.76
C LYS A 117 -23.27 -6.46 -9.07
N ASP A 118 -22.06 -5.91 -9.07
CA ASP A 118 -21.41 -5.44 -10.30
C ASP A 118 -19.88 -5.47 -10.15
N SER A 119 -19.24 -6.52 -10.63
CA SER A 119 -17.78 -6.52 -10.82
C SER A 119 -17.48 -6.83 -12.27
N SER A 120 -17.18 -5.81 -13.08
CA SER A 120 -16.59 -6.00 -14.40
C SER A 120 -15.16 -6.50 -14.26
N GLU A 121 -14.76 -7.52 -15.03
CA GLU A 121 -13.41 -8.14 -15.00
C GLU A 121 -12.25 -7.14 -15.15
N THR A 122 -12.49 -5.97 -15.75
CA THR A 122 -11.47 -4.95 -16.02
C THR A 122 -10.96 -4.21 -14.78
N ASP A 123 -11.70 -4.24 -13.65
CA ASP A 123 -11.32 -3.52 -12.42
C ASP A 123 -10.81 -4.45 -11.29
N ALA A 124 -10.48 -5.70 -11.63
CA ALA A 124 -9.92 -6.64 -10.68
C ALA A 124 -8.63 -6.08 -10.02
N TYR A 125 -8.50 -6.22 -8.71
CA TYR A 125 -7.31 -5.79 -7.97
C TYR A 125 -6.05 -6.57 -8.41
N TYR A 126 -4.86 -6.10 -8.05
CA TYR A 126 -3.62 -6.82 -8.30
C TYR A 126 -3.61 -8.15 -7.54
N ASP A 127 -3.17 -9.24 -8.16
CA ASP A 127 -2.87 -10.50 -7.47
C ASP A 127 -1.57 -10.38 -6.68
N TYR A 128 -0.58 -9.69 -7.26
CA TYR A 128 0.74 -9.50 -6.67
C TYR A 128 1.19 -8.04 -6.64
N ILE A 129 1.97 -7.70 -5.63
CA ILE A 129 2.74 -6.46 -5.57
C ILE A 129 4.24 -6.84 -5.51
N CYS A 130 5.03 -6.28 -6.41
CA CYS A 130 6.48 -6.38 -6.42
C CYS A 130 7.08 -5.15 -5.74
N ILE A 131 7.58 -5.32 -4.52
CA ILE A 131 8.21 -4.25 -3.75
C ILE A 131 9.69 -4.19 -4.13
N ILE A 132 10.18 -3.00 -4.49
CA ILE A 132 11.56 -2.75 -4.90
C ILE A 132 12.08 -1.54 -4.11
N ASP A 133 13.28 -1.66 -3.55
CA ASP A 133 14.01 -0.57 -2.90
C ASP A 133 15.49 -0.69 -3.26
N PHE A 134 15.98 0.17 -4.15
CA PHE A 134 17.35 0.06 -4.64
C PHE A 134 18.33 0.65 -3.65
N GLU A 135 19.45 -0.03 -3.44
CA GLU A 135 20.65 0.64 -2.95
C GLU A 135 21.49 1.13 -4.14
N ALA A 136 22.12 2.29 -3.97
CA ALA A 136 22.93 2.92 -5.00
C ALA A 136 24.24 3.47 -4.43
N THR A 137 25.25 3.62 -5.29
CA THR A 137 26.48 4.32 -4.94
C THR A 137 26.17 5.72 -4.40
N CYS A 138 26.91 6.15 -3.38
CA CYS A 138 26.77 7.48 -2.79
C CYS A 138 28.08 7.95 -2.14
N GLU A 139 28.16 9.25 -1.88
CA GLU A 139 29.26 9.90 -1.16
C GLU A 139 28.69 10.83 -0.08
N GLY A 140 29.51 11.13 0.94
CA GLY A 140 29.15 12.09 1.98
C GLY A 140 28.83 13.47 1.39
N GLY A 141 27.88 14.19 2.01
CA GLY A 141 27.44 15.51 1.53
C GLY A 141 26.39 15.49 0.41
N ASN A 142 26.13 14.33 -0.21
CA ASN A 142 25.04 14.11 -1.18
C ASN A 142 24.99 15.18 -2.30
N ALA A 143 26.13 15.36 -2.98
CA ALA A 143 26.26 16.30 -4.09
C ALA A 143 25.19 16.07 -5.17
N THR A 144 24.58 17.15 -5.66
CA THR A 144 23.43 17.08 -6.57
C THR A 144 23.75 16.50 -7.95
N ASP A 145 25.01 16.60 -8.37
CA ASP A 145 25.55 16.14 -9.66
C ASP A 145 26.17 14.73 -9.57
N TYR A 146 26.13 14.09 -8.40
CA TYR A 146 26.63 12.74 -8.23
C TYR A 146 25.87 11.75 -9.13
N VAL A 147 26.61 11.02 -9.96
CA VAL A 147 26.07 9.98 -10.84
C VAL A 147 25.95 8.69 -10.04
N HIS A 148 24.75 8.41 -9.54
CA HIS A 148 24.48 7.17 -8.81
C HIS A 148 24.33 5.99 -9.77
N GLU A 149 24.89 4.85 -9.36
CA GLU A 149 24.72 3.55 -9.98
C GLU A 149 24.07 2.60 -8.97
N ILE A 150 23.12 1.78 -9.42
CA ILE A 150 22.47 0.77 -8.58
C ILE A 150 23.51 -0.27 -8.17
N ILE A 151 23.54 -0.64 -6.90
CA ILE A 151 24.46 -1.64 -6.33
C ILE A 151 23.74 -2.80 -5.61
N GLU A 152 22.44 -2.66 -5.34
CA GLU A 152 21.56 -3.75 -4.90
C GLU A 152 20.22 -3.67 -5.63
N PHE A 153 19.74 -4.79 -6.16
CA PHE A 153 18.44 -4.94 -6.81
C PHE A 153 17.63 -6.02 -6.08
N PRO A 154 16.88 -5.64 -5.03
CA PRO A 154 15.97 -6.54 -4.33
C PRO A 154 14.56 -6.47 -4.92
N ILE A 155 13.83 -7.59 -4.83
CA ILE A 155 12.39 -7.65 -5.08
C ILE A 155 11.73 -8.53 -4.02
N VAL A 156 10.68 -8.03 -3.38
CA VAL A 156 9.81 -8.81 -2.50
C VAL A 156 8.46 -9.01 -3.18
N LEU A 157 8.03 -10.27 -3.32
CA LEU A 157 6.75 -10.62 -3.93
C LEU A 157 5.67 -10.82 -2.87
N LEU A 158 4.73 -9.88 -2.81
CA LEU A 158 3.58 -9.92 -1.91
C LEU A 158 2.35 -10.43 -2.64
N ASN A 159 1.75 -11.54 -2.19
CA ASN A 159 0.43 -11.97 -2.63
C ASN A 159 -0.64 -11.16 -1.89
N THR A 160 -1.51 -10.47 -2.64
CA THR A 160 -2.51 -9.56 -2.06
C THR A 160 -3.72 -10.28 -1.48
N ARG A 161 -3.93 -11.55 -1.85
CA ARG A 161 -5.04 -12.39 -1.39
C ARG A 161 -4.70 -13.07 -0.06
N THR A 162 -3.52 -13.66 0.04
CA THR A 162 -3.03 -14.30 1.27
C THR A 162 -2.43 -13.30 2.25
N LEU A 163 -1.97 -12.15 1.75
CA LEU A 163 -1.22 -11.14 2.50
C LEU A 163 0.12 -11.66 3.04
N GLU A 164 0.72 -12.60 2.31
CA GLU A 164 2.00 -13.21 2.62
C GLU A 164 3.07 -12.83 1.59
N ILE A 165 4.31 -12.73 2.05
CA ILE A 165 5.47 -12.65 1.17
C ILE A 165 5.74 -14.07 0.65
N GLU A 166 5.52 -14.29 -0.64
CA GLU A 166 5.66 -15.62 -1.25
C GLU A 166 7.07 -15.90 -1.76
N ASP A 167 7.82 -14.86 -2.13
CA ASP A 167 9.19 -15.02 -2.59
C ASP A 167 9.99 -13.71 -2.44
N THR A 168 11.30 -13.85 -2.46
CA THR A 168 12.26 -12.74 -2.45
C THR A 168 13.37 -12.99 -3.45
N PHE A 169 13.73 -11.96 -4.19
CA PHE A 169 14.89 -11.94 -5.08
C PHE A 169 15.87 -10.88 -4.57
N GLN A 170 17.17 -11.18 -4.61
CA GLN A 170 18.21 -10.22 -4.26
C GLN A 170 19.45 -10.49 -5.11
N ARG A 171 19.95 -9.43 -5.76
CA ARG A 171 21.23 -9.44 -6.45
C ARG A 171 21.96 -8.13 -6.18
N TYR A 172 23.26 -8.23 -6.01
CA TYR A 172 24.14 -7.06 -6.05
C TYR A 172 24.50 -6.73 -7.49
N VAL A 173 24.85 -5.47 -7.74
CA VAL A 173 25.15 -4.96 -9.07
C VAL A 173 26.50 -4.27 -9.04
N LYS A 174 27.39 -4.63 -9.96
CA LYS A 174 28.69 -4.00 -10.11
C LYS A 174 28.57 -2.66 -10.85
N PRO A 175 28.93 -1.52 -10.23
CA PRO A 175 28.97 -0.23 -10.90
C PRO A 175 30.14 -0.18 -11.90
N GLU A 176 29.95 0.52 -13.01
CA GLU A 176 30.91 0.61 -14.12
C GLU A 176 31.59 1.98 -14.20
N ILE A 177 30.93 3.06 -13.73
CA ILE A 177 31.52 4.42 -13.74
C ILE A 177 32.42 4.60 -12.52
N LYS A 178 31.93 4.28 -11.32
CA LYS A 178 32.70 4.32 -10.06
C LYS A 178 32.66 2.94 -9.38
N PRO A 179 33.51 1.98 -9.82
CA PRO A 179 33.52 0.62 -9.26
C PRO A 179 33.87 0.55 -7.77
N GLN A 180 34.69 1.49 -7.28
CA GLN A 180 35.06 1.57 -5.88
C GLN A 180 33.99 2.32 -5.09
N LEU A 181 33.39 1.64 -4.11
CA LEU A 181 32.47 2.24 -3.17
C LEU A 181 33.20 3.22 -2.24
N SER A 182 32.52 4.32 -1.90
CA SER A 182 33.02 5.20 -0.84
C SER A 182 32.84 4.55 0.53
N GLU A 183 33.68 4.92 1.49
CA GLU A 183 33.54 4.48 2.88
C GLU A 183 32.16 4.86 3.46
N PHE A 184 31.64 6.04 3.10
CA PHE A 184 30.29 6.45 3.48
C PHE A 184 29.22 5.47 2.95
N CYS A 185 29.32 5.07 1.69
CA CYS A 185 28.39 4.13 1.07
C CYS A 185 28.44 2.77 1.77
N ILE A 186 29.63 2.22 2.00
CA ILE A 186 29.82 0.95 2.69
C ILE A 186 29.22 1.01 4.10
N ASN A 187 29.49 2.07 4.85
CA ASN A 187 28.95 2.22 6.21
C ASN A 187 27.44 2.39 6.22
N LEU A 188 26.88 3.13 5.25
CA LEU A 188 25.44 3.34 5.13
C LEU A 188 24.74 2.03 4.77
N THR A 189 25.10 1.39 3.66
CA THR A 189 24.38 0.25 3.09
C THR A 189 24.79 -1.10 3.65
N GLY A 190 26.01 -1.18 4.22
CA GLY A 190 26.60 -2.43 4.71
C GLY A 190 27.11 -3.33 3.60
N ILE A 191 27.04 -2.89 2.34
CA ILE A 191 27.54 -3.63 1.18
C ILE A 191 29.05 -3.41 1.09
N THR A 192 29.82 -4.49 1.13
CA THR A 192 31.28 -4.43 1.06
C THR A 192 31.78 -4.37 -0.38
N GLN A 193 32.99 -3.87 -0.58
CA GLN A 193 33.63 -3.86 -1.90
C GLN A 193 33.76 -5.28 -2.47
N ASP A 194 34.11 -6.27 -1.64
CA ASP A 194 34.26 -7.67 -2.08
C ASP A 194 32.96 -8.25 -2.68
N ILE A 195 31.80 -7.85 -2.14
CA ILE A 195 30.49 -8.25 -2.68
C ILE A 195 30.28 -7.61 -4.05
N ILE A 196 30.59 -6.33 -4.20
CA ILE A 196 30.43 -5.58 -5.45
C ILE A 196 31.41 -6.06 -6.53
N ASP A 197 32.63 -6.40 -6.16
CA ASP A 197 33.65 -6.85 -7.12
C ASP A 197 33.27 -8.16 -7.80
N GLN A 198 32.53 -9.02 -7.09
CA GLN A 198 32.01 -10.31 -7.54
C GLN A 198 30.61 -10.22 -8.18
N ALA A 199 29.96 -9.06 -8.12
CA ALA A 199 28.62 -8.88 -8.65
C ALA A 199 28.62 -8.79 -10.19
N ASP A 200 27.48 -9.16 -10.78
CA ASP A 200 27.21 -8.98 -12.20
C ASP A 200 26.92 -7.51 -12.53
N THR A 201 27.11 -7.12 -13.80
CA THR A 201 26.73 -5.78 -14.27
C THR A 201 25.22 -5.61 -14.33
N PHE A 202 24.74 -4.36 -14.30
CA PHE A 202 23.30 -4.06 -14.29
C PHE A 202 22.49 -4.73 -15.41
N PRO A 203 22.95 -4.78 -16.69
CA PRO A 203 22.21 -5.49 -17.75
C PRO A 203 21.94 -6.97 -17.43
N VAL A 204 22.93 -7.66 -16.85
CA VAL A 204 22.85 -9.08 -16.51
C VAL A 204 21.91 -9.30 -15.32
N VAL A 205 21.99 -8.44 -14.31
CA VAL A 205 21.07 -8.49 -13.16
C VAL A 205 19.63 -8.17 -13.58
N LEU A 206 19.43 -7.16 -14.45
CA LEU A 206 18.10 -6.83 -14.97
C LEU A 206 17.52 -7.98 -15.81
N GLN A 207 18.34 -8.70 -16.57
CA GLN A 207 17.91 -9.92 -17.25
C GLN A 207 17.46 -10.99 -16.24
N SER A 208 18.24 -11.23 -15.19
CA SER A 208 17.90 -12.16 -14.10
C SER A 208 16.58 -11.80 -13.39
N VAL A 209 16.34 -10.50 -13.18
CA VAL A 209 15.08 -9.97 -12.65
C VAL A 209 13.91 -10.31 -13.57
N VAL A 210 14.05 -10.04 -14.87
CA VAL A 210 12.99 -10.33 -15.85
C VAL A 210 12.67 -11.81 -15.89
N ASP A 211 13.69 -12.67 -15.87
CA ASP A 211 13.51 -14.13 -15.91
C ASP A 211 12.83 -14.63 -14.63
N TRP A 212 13.24 -14.13 -13.46
CA TRP A 212 12.57 -14.44 -12.20
C TRP A 212 11.11 -13.99 -12.21
N MET A 213 10.81 -12.77 -12.66
CA MET A 213 9.42 -12.27 -12.72
C MET A 213 8.55 -13.08 -13.70
N ARG A 214 9.12 -13.54 -14.82
CA ARG A 214 8.42 -14.41 -15.79
C ARG A 214 8.16 -15.79 -15.24
N GLN A 215 9.09 -16.36 -14.46
CA GLN A 215 8.89 -17.63 -13.76
C GLN A 215 7.68 -17.58 -12.81
N LYS A 216 7.38 -16.39 -12.27
CA LYS A 216 6.19 -16.12 -11.44
C LYS A 216 4.94 -15.76 -12.24
N GLU A 217 4.99 -15.85 -13.57
CA GLU A 217 3.87 -15.58 -14.49
C GLU A 217 3.27 -14.16 -14.35
N LEU A 218 4.10 -13.17 -13.96
CA LEU A 218 3.67 -11.79 -13.74
C LEU A 218 3.37 -11.06 -15.05
N GLY A 219 2.17 -10.52 -15.16
CA GLY A 219 1.65 -9.83 -16.34
C GLY A 219 1.07 -10.76 -17.41
N THR A 220 1.25 -12.07 -17.27
CA THR A 220 0.60 -13.08 -18.13
C THR A 220 -0.58 -13.72 -17.42
N LYS A 221 -0.33 -14.47 -16.36
CA LYS A 221 -1.37 -15.13 -15.56
C LYS A 221 -1.86 -14.25 -14.42
N TYR A 222 -0.93 -13.54 -13.78
CA TYR A 222 -1.23 -12.74 -12.61
C TYR A 222 -1.08 -11.25 -12.88
N LYS A 223 -2.08 -10.49 -12.46
CA LYS A 223 -2.05 -9.03 -12.50
C LYS A 223 -1.17 -8.53 -11.37
N TYR A 224 -0.25 -7.62 -11.67
CA TYR A 224 0.68 -7.12 -10.66
C TYR A 224 0.97 -5.64 -10.78
N ALA A 225 1.57 -5.06 -9.73
CA ALA A 225 2.09 -3.71 -9.72
C ALA A 225 3.46 -3.65 -9.04
N ILE A 226 4.29 -2.68 -9.43
CA ILE A 226 5.52 -2.33 -8.69
C ILE A 226 5.16 -1.35 -7.58
N LEU A 227 5.81 -1.49 -6.41
CA LEU A 227 5.70 -0.58 -5.27
C LEU A 227 7.08 -0.19 -4.76
N THR A 228 7.25 1.08 -4.38
CA THR A 228 8.52 1.65 -3.89
C THR A 228 8.30 2.63 -2.73
N ASP A 229 9.34 2.85 -1.89
CA ASP A 229 9.31 3.82 -0.78
C ASP A 229 9.63 5.26 -1.22
N GLY A 230 8.76 5.79 -2.07
CA GLY A 230 8.95 7.10 -2.69
C GLY A 230 9.07 6.97 -4.20
N SER A 231 9.55 8.04 -4.84
CA SER A 231 9.62 8.10 -6.30
C SER A 231 11.02 7.82 -6.85
N TRP A 232 12.05 7.84 -6.00
CA TRP A 232 13.45 7.91 -6.43
C TRP A 232 13.94 6.63 -7.08
N ASP A 233 13.50 5.45 -6.63
CA ASP A 233 13.88 4.18 -7.24
C ASP A 233 13.64 4.16 -8.74
N MET A 234 12.42 4.47 -9.14
CA MET A 234 12.01 4.39 -10.54
C MET A 234 12.37 5.66 -11.31
N SER A 235 12.20 6.85 -10.71
CA SER A 235 12.38 8.12 -11.43
C SER A 235 13.83 8.60 -11.49
N LYS A 236 14.65 8.24 -10.50
CA LYS A 236 16.04 8.65 -10.36
C LYS A 236 16.98 7.45 -10.60
N PHE A 237 17.04 6.47 -9.71
CA PHE A 237 18.05 5.40 -9.77
C PHE A 237 17.95 4.54 -11.02
N LEU A 238 16.80 3.90 -11.28
CA LEU A 238 16.61 3.09 -12.47
C LEU A 238 16.74 3.91 -13.77
N ASN A 239 16.25 5.16 -13.77
CA ASN A 239 16.33 6.05 -14.91
C ASN A 239 17.79 6.42 -15.25
N MET A 240 18.61 6.75 -14.25
CA MET A 240 20.04 7.02 -14.42
C MET A 240 20.80 5.76 -14.81
N GLN A 241 20.57 4.64 -14.12
CA GLN A 241 21.23 3.37 -14.41
C GLN A 241 20.96 2.92 -15.85
N CYS A 242 19.73 3.04 -16.34
CA CYS A 242 19.40 2.74 -17.73
C CYS A 242 20.16 3.67 -18.72
N ARG A 243 20.47 4.92 -18.35
CA ARG A 243 21.29 5.80 -19.21
C ARG A 243 22.75 5.37 -19.21
N VAL A 244 23.30 5.08 -18.03
CA VAL A 244 24.68 4.60 -17.86
C VAL A 244 24.91 3.33 -18.67
N SER A 245 24.05 2.32 -18.48
CA SER A 245 24.15 1.02 -19.16
C SER A 245 23.60 1.03 -20.60
N ARG A 246 23.22 2.20 -21.14
CA ARG A 246 22.64 2.36 -22.49
C ARG A 246 21.46 1.41 -22.77
N ILE A 247 20.59 1.22 -21.78
CA ILE A 247 19.38 0.38 -21.86
C ILE A 247 18.13 1.26 -22.02
N LYS A 248 17.17 0.80 -22.82
CA LYS A 248 15.82 1.38 -22.88
C LYS A 248 15.11 1.15 -21.56
N TYR A 249 14.54 2.21 -20.99
CA TYR A 249 13.81 2.14 -19.72
C TYR A 249 12.71 1.05 -19.77
N PRO A 250 12.74 0.04 -18.88
CA PRO A 250 11.84 -1.10 -18.94
C PRO A 250 10.37 -0.69 -18.89
N ARG A 251 9.55 -1.20 -19.81
CA ARG A 251 8.12 -0.83 -19.90
C ARG A 251 7.35 -1.16 -18.62
N PHE A 252 7.68 -2.30 -18.00
CA PHE A 252 7.00 -2.77 -16.79
C PHE A 252 7.24 -1.86 -15.57
N ALA A 253 8.33 -1.09 -15.55
CA ALA A 253 8.69 -0.18 -14.46
C ALA A 253 8.20 1.27 -14.67
N LYS A 254 7.48 1.56 -15.76
CA LYS A 254 7.05 2.95 -16.07
C LYS A 254 5.95 3.48 -15.18
N LYS A 255 5.28 2.63 -14.41
CA LYS A 255 4.17 2.95 -13.52
C LYS A 255 4.37 2.20 -12.22
N TRP A 256 4.21 2.87 -11.08
CA TRP A 256 4.37 2.23 -9.77
C TRP A 256 3.48 2.86 -8.70
N ILE A 257 3.40 2.16 -7.58
CA ILE A 257 2.77 2.58 -6.35
C ILE A 257 3.87 3.22 -5.48
N ASN A 258 3.79 4.53 -5.28
CA ASN A 258 4.57 5.19 -4.25
C ASN A 258 3.83 5.04 -2.92
N ILE A 259 4.33 4.19 -2.03
CA ILE A 259 3.66 3.87 -0.77
C ILE A 259 3.62 5.07 0.17
N ARG A 260 4.59 5.99 0.13
CA ARG A 260 4.57 7.22 0.94
C ARG A 260 3.36 8.09 0.61
N LYS A 261 3.03 8.22 -0.68
CA LYS A 261 1.82 8.93 -1.12
C LYS A 261 0.56 8.21 -0.66
N CYS A 262 0.49 6.88 -0.80
CA CYS A 262 -0.65 6.11 -0.33
C CYS A 262 -0.84 6.25 1.19
N TYR A 263 0.24 6.09 1.97
CA TYR A 263 0.24 6.20 3.42
C TYR A 263 -0.24 7.57 3.89
N GLY A 264 0.36 8.65 3.36
CA GLY A 264 -0.03 10.02 3.68
C GLY A 264 -1.51 10.29 3.38
N ASN A 265 -1.98 9.86 2.21
CA ASN A 265 -3.38 10.08 1.80
C ASN A 265 -4.38 9.25 2.62
N PHE A 266 -4.01 8.02 2.98
CA PHE A 266 -4.89 7.08 3.64
C PHE A 266 -5.03 7.38 5.14
N TYR A 267 -3.91 7.57 5.83
CA TYR A 267 -3.88 7.89 7.27
C TYR A 267 -3.92 9.39 7.57
N LYS A 268 -3.98 10.25 6.54
CA LYS A 268 -4.07 11.72 6.65
C LYS A 268 -2.89 12.34 7.39
N VAL A 269 -1.67 11.91 7.03
CA VAL A 269 -0.43 12.46 7.60
C VAL A 269 0.37 13.25 6.56
N PRO A 270 1.11 14.30 6.97
CA PRO A 270 1.96 15.06 6.07
C PRO A 270 3.18 14.26 5.59
N ARG A 271 3.77 14.68 4.47
CA ARG A 271 4.91 14.00 3.80
C ARG A 271 6.13 13.79 4.70
N ASN A 272 6.40 14.69 5.65
CA ASN A 272 7.52 14.52 6.58
C ASN A 272 7.32 13.35 7.57
N GLN A 273 6.10 12.83 7.69
CA GLN A 273 5.76 11.66 8.50
C GLN A 273 5.65 10.36 7.68
N THR A 274 6.14 10.35 6.44
CA THR A 274 6.10 9.17 5.57
C THR A 274 7.48 8.59 5.30
N LYS A 275 8.46 8.79 6.20
CA LYS A 275 9.73 8.05 6.17
C LYS A 275 9.48 6.62 6.64
N LEU A 276 10.19 5.63 6.10
CA LEU A 276 10.01 4.20 6.40
C LEU A 276 9.88 3.90 7.91
N THR A 277 10.87 4.33 8.71
CA THR A 277 10.90 4.11 10.16
C THR A 277 9.73 4.79 10.88
N VAL A 278 9.33 5.99 10.46
CA VAL A 278 8.19 6.73 11.03
C VAL A 278 6.86 6.07 10.68
N MET A 279 6.72 5.52 9.47
CA MET A 279 5.53 4.77 9.07
C MET A 279 5.38 3.51 9.93
N LEU A 280 6.45 2.74 10.10
CA LEU A 280 6.47 1.56 10.99
C LEU A 280 6.08 1.94 12.42
N GLU A 281 6.74 2.96 12.99
CA GLU A 281 6.47 3.43 14.36
C GLU A 281 5.00 3.82 14.55
N LYS A 282 4.43 4.58 13.60
CA LYS A 282 3.03 5.02 13.67
C LYS A 282 2.02 3.89 13.53
N LEU A 283 2.39 2.80 12.87
CA LEU A 283 1.62 1.55 12.83
C LEU A 283 1.86 0.68 14.08
N GLY A 284 2.79 1.04 14.97
CA GLY A 284 3.16 0.26 16.15
C GLY A 284 4.00 -0.97 15.81
N MET A 285 4.81 -0.86 14.75
CA MET A 285 5.78 -1.86 14.33
C MET A 285 7.21 -1.37 14.56
N SER A 286 8.10 -2.29 14.89
CA SER A 286 9.55 -2.07 14.84
C SER A 286 10.09 -2.42 13.45
N TYR A 287 11.21 -1.80 13.08
CA TYR A 287 12.03 -2.22 11.95
C TYR A 287 12.64 -3.60 12.22
N ILE A 288 12.73 -4.45 11.19
CA ILE A 288 13.34 -5.78 11.27
C ILE A 288 14.46 -5.86 10.23
N GLY A 289 15.67 -6.26 10.65
CA GLY A 289 16.84 -6.37 9.78
C GLY A 289 17.77 -5.17 9.88
N ARG A 290 18.55 -4.91 8.83
CA ARG A 290 19.51 -3.80 8.75
C ARG A 290 18.95 -2.66 7.89
N LEU A 291 18.82 -1.46 8.47
CA LEU A 291 18.48 -0.25 7.72
C LEU A 291 19.46 -0.02 6.56
N HIS A 292 18.95 0.38 5.39
CA HIS A 292 19.73 0.57 4.16
C HIS A 292 20.35 -0.72 3.60
N SER A 293 19.81 -1.89 3.99
CA SER A 293 19.89 -3.08 3.15
C SER A 293 18.60 -3.13 2.33
N GLY A 294 18.72 -3.08 1.01
CA GLY A 294 17.56 -2.93 0.13
C GLY A 294 16.54 -4.06 0.30
N LEU A 295 17.00 -5.31 0.52
CA LEU A 295 16.10 -6.43 0.80
C LEU A 295 15.34 -6.29 2.12
N ASP A 296 16.02 -5.89 3.20
CA ASP A 296 15.38 -5.71 4.50
C ASP A 296 14.42 -4.51 4.49
N ASP A 297 14.79 -3.41 3.83
CA ASP A 297 13.90 -2.28 3.61
C ASP A 297 12.67 -2.69 2.79
N SER A 298 12.85 -3.43 1.68
CA SER A 298 11.75 -3.98 0.87
C SER A 298 10.80 -4.86 1.68
N LYS A 299 11.31 -5.71 2.60
CA LYS A 299 10.48 -6.52 3.50
C LYS A 299 9.70 -5.66 4.49
N ASN A 300 10.29 -4.61 5.04
CA ASN A 300 9.60 -3.69 5.94
C ASN A 300 8.54 -2.86 5.20
N ILE A 301 8.81 -2.45 3.96
CA ILE A 301 7.84 -1.81 3.08
C ILE A 301 6.67 -2.77 2.80
N ALA A 302 6.94 -4.05 2.54
CA ALA A 302 5.90 -5.07 2.37
C ALA A 302 5.04 -5.23 3.64
N ARG A 303 5.64 -5.18 4.84
CA ARG A 303 4.88 -5.18 6.12
C ARG A 303 3.95 -3.99 6.24
N ILE A 304 4.38 -2.79 5.83
CA ILE A 304 3.51 -1.61 5.77
C ILE A 304 2.38 -1.83 4.74
N ALA A 305 2.70 -2.34 3.56
CA ALA A 305 1.71 -2.62 2.52
C ALA A 305 0.64 -3.60 3.02
N ILE A 306 1.03 -4.71 3.65
CA ILE A 306 0.12 -5.67 4.28
C ILE A 306 -0.80 -4.97 5.28
N HIS A 307 -0.23 -4.18 6.19
CA HIS A 307 -1.00 -3.46 7.21
C HIS A 307 -2.02 -2.49 6.60
N MET A 308 -1.61 -1.78 5.54
CA MET A 308 -2.50 -0.88 4.80
C MET A 308 -3.65 -1.63 4.12
N LEU A 309 -3.37 -2.78 3.49
CA LEU A 309 -4.37 -3.64 2.86
C LEU A 309 -5.37 -4.17 3.89
N GLN A 310 -4.89 -4.63 5.05
CA GLN A 310 -5.73 -5.07 6.18
C GLN A 310 -6.63 -3.95 6.72
N ASP A 311 -6.12 -2.72 6.76
CA ASP A 311 -6.89 -1.54 7.13
C ASP A 311 -7.90 -1.12 6.04
N GLY A 312 -7.93 -1.81 4.89
CA GLY A 312 -8.84 -1.54 3.77
C GLY A 312 -8.37 -0.41 2.86
N CYS A 313 -7.06 -0.18 2.77
CA CYS A 313 -6.47 0.66 1.73
C CYS A 313 -6.36 -0.15 0.44
N GLU A 314 -6.85 0.42 -0.65
CA GLU A 314 -6.55 -0.07 -1.99
C GLU A 314 -5.27 0.61 -2.49
N LEU A 315 -4.15 -0.12 -2.47
CA LEU A 315 -2.89 0.37 -3.01
C LEU A 315 -2.98 0.35 -4.53
N ARG A 316 -2.98 1.53 -5.16
CA ARG A 316 -3.08 1.68 -6.62
C ARG A 316 -1.91 2.46 -7.17
N VAL A 317 -1.57 2.21 -8.43
CA VAL A 317 -0.56 2.98 -9.16
C VAL A 317 -0.90 4.47 -9.08
N ASN A 318 0.07 5.27 -8.62
CA ASN A 318 -0.10 6.69 -8.36
C ASN A 318 1.04 7.55 -8.93
N GLU A 319 2.09 6.93 -9.49
CA GLU A 319 3.20 7.59 -10.16
C GLU A 319 3.57 6.89 -11.47
N ARG A 320 4.12 7.65 -12.41
CA ARG A 320 4.64 7.15 -13.67
C ARG A 320 5.81 7.96 -14.20
N MET A 321 6.63 7.32 -15.04
CA MET A 321 7.57 7.99 -15.93
C MET A 321 6.93 8.21 -17.29
N HIS A 322 6.89 9.46 -17.75
CA HIS A 322 6.47 9.83 -19.11
C HIS A 322 7.49 10.82 -19.68
N THR A 323 8.01 10.54 -20.89
CA THR A 323 9.01 11.40 -21.56
C THR A 323 10.18 11.83 -20.67
N GLY A 324 10.64 10.94 -19.77
CA GLY A 324 11.75 11.22 -18.85
C GLY A 324 11.37 12.03 -17.60
N GLN A 325 10.10 12.39 -17.43
CA GLN A 325 9.59 13.15 -16.29
C GLN A 325 8.69 12.30 -15.38
N LEU A 326 8.75 12.58 -14.09
CA LEU A 326 7.87 12.00 -13.08
C LEU A 326 6.49 12.68 -13.14
N MET A 327 5.42 11.89 -13.26
CA MET A 327 4.05 12.37 -13.24
C MET A 327 3.20 11.59 -12.23
N THR A 328 2.15 12.23 -11.71
CA THR A 328 1.12 11.56 -10.91
C THR A 328 0.12 10.83 -11.81
N VAL A 329 -0.38 9.69 -11.36
CA VAL A 329 -1.47 8.94 -12.01
C VAL A 329 -2.78 9.22 -11.27
N SER A 330 -3.85 9.50 -12.02
CA SER A 330 -5.16 9.84 -11.44
C SER A 330 -5.72 8.71 -10.58
N SER A 331 -6.39 9.07 -9.49
CA SER A 331 -7.09 8.10 -8.64
C SER A 331 -8.36 7.51 -9.30
N SER A 332 -8.87 8.15 -10.35
CA SER A 332 -10.09 7.73 -11.05
C SER A 332 -9.87 6.69 -12.15
N LEU A 333 -8.61 6.38 -12.49
CA LEU A 333 -8.31 5.36 -13.48
C LEU A 333 -8.47 3.95 -12.88
N PRO A 334 -8.97 2.98 -13.68
CA PRO A 334 -9.08 1.58 -13.27
C PRO A 334 -7.74 1.01 -12.82
N PHE A 335 -7.79 -0.12 -12.11
CA PHE A 335 -6.58 -0.88 -11.80
C PHE A 335 -5.93 -1.41 -13.08
N GLU A 336 -4.90 -0.74 -13.58
CA GLU A 336 -4.10 -1.25 -14.69
C GLU A 336 -2.89 -2.02 -14.14
N GLY A 337 -2.71 -3.26 -14.59
CA GLY A 337 -1.53 -4.06 -14.25
C GLY A 337 -0.27 -3.55 -14.95
N ALA A 338 0.89 -3.80 -14.36
CA ALA A 338 2.16 -3.57 -15.04
C ALA A 338 2.30 -4.49 -16.27
N ALA A 339 3.00 -4.00 -17.29
CA ALA A 339 3.24 -4.75 -18.52
C ALA A 339 4.10 -5.99 -18.25
N ILE A 340 3.96 -7.04 -19.07
CA ILE A 340 4.79 -8.25 -19.01
C ILE A 340 6.29 -7.85 -19.02
N PRO A 341 7.11 -8.33 -18.07
CA PRO A 341 8.55 -8.10 -18.04
C PRO A 341 9.22 -8.57 -19.34
N GLN A 342 10.06 -7.69 -19.90
CA GLN A 342 10.80 -7.93 -21.14
C GLN A 342 12.28 -7.69 -20.93
N ASN A 343 13.10 -8.51 -21.60
CA ASN A 343 14.56 -8.42 -21.55
C ASN A 343 15.03 -7.00 -21.87
N PRO A 344 16.13 -6.53 -21.24
CA PRO A 344 16.70 -5.23 -21.54
C PRO A 344 17.03 -5.10 -23.03
N GLN A 345 16.65 -3.97 -23.60
CA GLN A 345 16.97 -3.63 -24.98
C GLN A 345 17.99 -2.49 -24.97
N LEU A 346 19.07 -2.62 -25.75
CA LEU A 346 20.02 -1.54 -25.94
C LEU A 346 19.33 -0.33 -26.60
N LYS A 347 19.75 0.87 -26.18
CA LYS A 347 19.48 2.10 -26.91
C LYS A 347 20.50 2.20 -28.04
N ASN A 348 20.01 2.24 -29.27
CA ASN A 348 20.81 2.55 -30.45
C ASN A 348 21.39 3.96 -30.36
#